data_AF-A0A386HMG8-F1
#
_entry.id   AF-A0A386HMG8-F1
#
_cell.length_a   1.000
_cell.length_b   1.000
_cell.length_c   1.000
_cell.angle_alpha   90.00
_cell.angle_beta   90.00
_cell.angle_gamma   90.00
#
_symmetry.space_group_name_H-M   'P 1'
#
loop_
_entity.id
_entity.type
_entity.pdbx_description
1 polymer ?
#
loop_
_entity_poly.entity_id
_entity_poly.type
_entity_poly.pdbx_seq_one_letter_code
_entity_poly.pdbx_strand_id
1 'polypeptide(L)'
;MFNQNKNKGIILGLLSAVFVLIIMSFSSTQQPKHNFKILPQDITHDSLMGIMHGFNKALGVKCGFCHARSDVDSSKLNFASDAKKEKGFAREMMKMAAGINSTYFNWDHSARPDTIRMITCITCHRGNEKPIR
;
A
#
# COMPACT_ATOMS: atom_id res chain seq x y z
N MET A 1 -60.61 27.76 2.69
CA MET A 1 -59.17 27.98 2.40
C MET A 1 -58.24 26.97 3.13
N PHE A 2 -58.53 25.66 3.13
CA PHE A 2 -57.77 24.66 3.94
C PHE A 2 -56.94 23.62 3.15
N ASN A 3 -56.90 23.69 1.81
CA ASN A 3 -56.28 22.64 0.98
C ASN A 3 -54.85 22.95 0.49
N GLN A 4 -54.36 24.19 0.64
CA GLN A 4 -53.04 24.60 0.15
C GLN A 4 -51.88 24.11 1.04
N ASN A 5 -52.10 23.96 2.35
CA ASN A 5 -51.05 23.53 3.29
C ASN A 5 -50.82 22.02 3.30
N LYS A 6 -51.84 21.20 3.00
CA LYS A 6 -51.69 19.73 2.90
C LYS A 6 -50.79 19.35 1.72
N ASN A 7 -50.99 19.98 0.57
CA ASN A 7 -50.19 19.72 -0.63
C ASN A 7 -48.75 20.19 -0.46
N LYS A 8 -48.51 21.31 0.23
CA LYS A 8 -47.16 21.78 0.60
C LYS A 8 -46.44 20.80 1.53
N GLY A 9 -47.15 20.22 2.50
CA GLY A 9 -46.59 19.20 3.40
C GLY A 9 -46.21 17.90 2.68
N ILE A 10 -47.03 17.45 1.72
CA ILE A 10 -46.75 16.26 0.89
C ILE A 10 -45.55 16.51 -0.03
N ILE A 11 -45.49 17.68 -0.69
CA ILE A 11 -44.39 18.05 -1.58
C ILE A 11 -43.08 18.18 -0.80
N LEU A 12 -43.10 18.75 0.41
CA LEU A 12 -41.92 18.88 1.27
C LEU A 12 -41.40 17.51 1.75
N GLY A 13 -42.31 16.57 2.05
CA GLY A 13 -41.97 15.19 2.41
C GLY A 13 -41.42 14.37 1.25
N LEU A 14 -41.93 14.57 0.03
CA LEU A 14 -41.39 13.92 -1.17
C LEU A 14 -40.00 14.48 -1.54
N LEU A 15 -39.80 15.80 -1.42
CA LEU A 15 -38.50 16.43 -1.65
C LEU A 15 -37.43 15.96 -0.64
N SER A 16 -37.79 15.80 0.63
CA SER A 16 -36.86 15.27 1.63
C SER A 16 -36.53 13.79 1.39
N ALA A 17 -37.50 12.98 0.97
CA ALA A 17 -37.27 11.57 0.62
C ALA A 17 -36.36 11.41 -0.61
N VAL A 18 -36.53 12.25 -1.64
CA VAL A 18 -35.64 12.28 -2.82
C VAL A 18 -34.24 12.72 -2.44
N PHE A 19 -34.10 13.69 -1.55
CA PHE A 19 -32.79 14.13 -1.05
C PHE A 19 -32.06 12.99 -0.33
N VAL A 20 -32.74 12.21 0.52
CA VAL A 20 -32.17 11.04 1.23
C VAL A 20 -31.71 9.93 0.27
N LEU A 21 -32.46 9.67 -0.81
CA LEU A 21 -32.09 8.67 -1.82
C LEU A 21 -30.82 9.05 -2.61
N ILE A 22 -30.59 10.35 -2.83
CA ILE A 22 -29.39 10.85 -3.51
C ILE A 22 -28.13 10.64 -2.64
N ILE A 23 -28.23 10.81 -1.32
CA ILE A 23 -27.09 10.62 -0.39
C ILE A 23 -26.65 9.15 -0.31
N MET A 24 -27.58 8.20 -0.40
CA MET A 24 -27.25 6.76 -0.40
C MET A 24 -26.49 6.31 -1.65
N SER A 25 -26.65 7.02 -2.78
CA SER A 25 -25.95 6.74 -4.02
C SER A 25 -24.50 7.23 -4.02
N PHE A 26 -24.12 8.10 -3.07
CA PHE A 26 -22.78 8.69 -2.95
C PHE A 26 -21.82 7.90 -2.04
N SER A 27 -22.15 6.66 -1.70
CA SER A 27 -21.19 5.75 -1.05
C SER A 27 -20.24 5.15 -2.09
N SER A 28 -19.39 6.00 -2.68
CA SER A 28 -18.20 5.53 -3.39
C SER A 28 -17.28 4.89 -2.35
N THR A 29 -17.26 3.56 -2.29
CA THR A 29 -16.25 2.82 -1.53
C THR A 29 -14.92 2.94 -2.27
N GLN A 30 -14.30 4.13 -2.19
CA GLN A 30 -12.99 4.34 -2.75
C GLN A 30 -12.00 3.47 -1.98
N GLN A 31 -11.64 2.33 -2.57
CA GLN A 31 -10.62 1.43 -2.05
C GLN A 31 -9.38 2.26 -1.69
N PRO A 32 -8.74 2.03 -0.53
CA PRO A 32 -7.57 2.79 -0.14
C PRO A 32 -6.51 2.71 -1.23
N LYS A 33 -6.06 3.88 -1.72
CA LYS A 33 -5.08 4.01 -2.82
C LYS A 33 -3.76 3.28 -2.53
N HIS A 34 -3.45 3.03 -1.26
CA HIS A 34 -2.28 2.30 -0.78
C HIS A 34 -2.53 1.65 0.60
N ASN A 35 -1.68 0.68 0.98
CA ASN A 35 -1.68 -0.02 2.28
C ASN A 35 -0.24 -0.16 2.79
N PHE A 36 0.40 0.97 3.05
CA PHE A 36 1.75 1.02 3.59
C PHE A 36 1.70 0.76 5.10
N LYS A 37 2.52 -0.18 5.58
CA LYS A 37 2.65 -0.51 7.02
C LYS A 37 4.07 -0.30 7.55
N ILE A 38 5.06 -0.25 6.65
CA ILE A 38 6.49 -0.09 6.96
C ILE A 38 7.05 1.16 6.27
N LEU A 39 6.62 1.43 5.03
CA LEU A 39 7.00 2.63 4.30
C LEU A 39 6.25 3.86 4.82
N PRO A 40 6.82 5.07 4.68
CA PRO A 40 6.13 6.33 4.97
C PRO A 40 4.83 6.45 4.18
N GLN A 41 3.80 7.05 4.80
CA GLN A 41 2.49 7.24 4.15
C GLN A 41 2.53 8.33 3.07
N ASP A 42 3.46 9.27 3.20
CA ASP A 42 3.69 10.42 2.33
C ASP A 42 4.81 10.20 1.30
N ILE A 43 5.27 8.96 1.13
CA ILE A 43 6.32 8.62 0.17
C ILE A 43 5.95 9.05 -1.27
N THR A 44 6.89 9.68 -1.97
CA THR A 44 6.69 10.06 -3.37
C THR A 44 6.59 8.83 -4.27
N HIS A 45 5.92 8.98 -5.41
CA HIS A 45 5.75 7.88 -6.36
C HIS A 45 7.10 7.31 -6.83
N ASP A 46 8.05 8.17 -7.18
CA ASP A 46 9.36 7.74 -7.69
C ASP A 46 10.17 6.98 -6.64
N SER A 47 10.16 7.45 -5.38
CA SER A 47 10.80 6.76 -4.26
C SER A 47 10.17 5.40 -4.00
N LEU A 48 8.84 5.31 -4.04
CA LEU A 48 8.12 4.06 -3.90
C LEU A 48 8.49 3.07 -5.02
N MET A 49 8.47 3.53 -6.28
CA MET A 49 8.82 2.69 -7.43
C MET A 49 10.29 2.26 -7.39
N GLY A 50 11.20 3.13 -6.94
CA GLY A 50 12.60 2.80 -6.72
C GLY A 50 12.78 1.65 -5.72
N ILE A 51 12.06 1.70 -4.60
CA ILE A 51 12.08 0.62 -3.59
C ILE A 51 11.53 -0.69 -4.18
N MET A 52 10.36 -0.64 -4.85
CA MET A 52 9.72 -1.84 -5.41
C MET A 52 10.56 -2.49 -6.51
N HIS A 53 11.18 -1.69 -7.39
CA HIS A 53 12.13 -2.19 -8.38
C HIS A 53 13.41 -2.73 -7.74
N GLY A 54 13.87 -2.12 -6.65
CA GLY A 54 14.96 -2.65 -5.82
C GLY A 54 14.67 -4.06 -5.30
N PHE A 55 13.45 -4.30 -4.81
CA PHE A 55 13.01 -5.64 -4.39
C PHE A 55 13.00 -6.64 -5.55
N ASN A 56 12.41 -6.26 -6.70
CA ASN A 56 12.40 -7.09 -7.89
C ASN A 56 13.82 -7.50 -8.32
N LYS A 57 14.76 -6.55 -8.33
CA LYS A 57 16.16 -6.81 -8.67
C LYS A 57 16.84 -7.71 -7.64
N ALA A 58 16.63 -7.46 -6.36
CA ALA A 58 17.27 -8.22 -5.28
C ALA A 58 16.83 -9.69 -5.23
N LEU A 59 15.55 -9.95 -5.53
CA LEU A 59 14.95 -11.28 -5.47
C LEU A 59 14.86 -11.96 -6.85
N GLY A 60 15.15 -11.27 -7.95
CA GLY A 60 14.99 -11.82 -9.31
C GLY A 60 13.53 -12.04 -9.72
N VAL A 61 12.59 -11.29 -9.16
CA VAL A 61 11.14 -11.47 -9.35
C VAL A 61 10.49 -10.27 -10.06
N LYS A 62 9.20 -10.41 -10.38
CA LYS A 62 8.35 -9.33 -10.92
C LYS A 62 7.23 -8.98 -9.94
N CYS A 63 6.52 -7.88 -10.17
CA CYS A 63 5.51 -7.33 -9.27
C CYS A 63 4.43 -8.36 -8.84
N GLY A 64 4.00 -9.23 -9.75
CA GLY A 64 3.00 -10.27 -9.46
C GLY A 64 3.47 -11.38 -8.50
N PHE A 65 4.77 -11.43 -8.17
CA PHE A 65 5.30 -12.31 -7.14
C PHE A 65 4.79 -11.91 -5.75
N CYS A 66 4.78 -10.62 -5.43
CA CYS A 66 4.29 -10.13 -4.15
C CYS A 66 2.85 -9.59 -4.21
N HIS A 67 2.44 -9.00 -5.33
CA HIS A 67 1.12 -8.35 -5.44
C HIS A 67 0.08 -9.26 -6.06
N ALA A 68 -1.12 -9.25 -5.50
CA ALA A 68 -2.26 -10.01 -5.99
C ALA A 68 -2.81 -9.42 -7.30
N ARG A 69 -3.47 -10.24 -8.11
CA ARG A 69 -4.30 -9.74 -9.23
C ARG A 69 -5.51 -8.98 -8.70
N SER A 70 -6.01 -8.05 -9.49
CA SER A 70 -7.25 -7.33 -9.17
C SER A 70 -8.47 -8.24 -9.41
N ASP A 71 -9.42 -8.19 -8.48
CA ASP A 71 -10.71 -8.91 -8.59
C ASP A 71 -11.66 -8.25 -9.61
N VAL A 72 -11.38 -7.00 -10.00
CA VAL A 72 -12.18 -6.21 -10.95
C VAL A 72 -11.63 -6.32 -12.38
N ASP A 73 -10.31 -6.38 -12.52
CA ASP A 73 -9.61 -6.41 -13.81
C ASP A 73 -8.40 -7.34 -13.72
N SER A 74 -8.53 -8.56 -14.25
CA SER A 74 -7.49 -9.59 -14.15
C SER A 74 -6.19 -9.27 -14.91
N SER A 75 -6.19 -8.22 -15.75
CA SER A 75 -4.99 -7.68 -16.40
C SER A 75 -4.16 -6.77 -15.49
N LYS A 76 -4.72 -6.34 -14.36
CA LYS A 76 -4.09 -5.42 -13.39
C LYS A 76 -3.76 -6.12 -12.08
N LEU A 77 -2.85 -5.51 -11.33
CA LEU A 77 -2.51 -5.91 -9.96
C LEU A 77 -3.23 -5.03 -8.94
N ASN A 78 -3.68 -5.64 -7.85
CA ASN A 78 -4.12 -4.94 -6.65
C ASN A 78 -2.93 -4.79 -5.70
N PHE A 79 -2.25 -3.64 -5.78
CA PHE A 79 -1.06 -3.35 -4.99
C PHE A 79 -1.34 -3.20 -3.49
N ALA A 80 -2.56 -2.80 -3.11
CA ALA A 80 -2.96 -2.60 -1.72
C ALA A 80 -3.29 -3.93 -1.01
N SER A 81 -3.77 -4.93 -1.75
CA SER A 81 -4.14 -6.25 -1.21
C SER A 81 -2.97 -6.96 -0.50
N ASP A 82 -3.29 -7.61 0.61
CA ASP A 82 -2.39 -8.48 1.37
C ASP A 82 -2.71 -9.98 1.12
N ALA A 83 -3.46 -10.31 0.07
CA ALA A 83 -3.89 -11.69 -0.22
C ALA A 83 -2.73 -12.66 -0.54
N LYS A 84 -1.56 -12.15 -0.96
CA LYS A 84 -0.36 -12.95 -1.18
C LYS A 84 0.57 -12.89 0.04
N LYS A 85 0.92 -14.06 0.57
CA LYS A 85 1.80 -14.20 1.75
C LYS A 85 3.19 -13.59 1.54
N GLU A 86 3.67 -13.56 0.29
CA GLU A 86 5.00 -13.03 -0.08
C GLU A 86 5.12 -11.55 0.30
N LYS A 87 4.04 -10.78 0.19
CA LYS A 87 4.01 -9.38 0.64
C LYS A 87 4.17 -9.27 2.15
N GLY A 88 3.57 -10.19 2.92
CA GLY A 88 3.75 -10.28 4.36
C GLY A 88 5.20 -10.58 4.73
N PHE A 89 5.81 -11.58 4.09
CA PHE A 89 7.22 -11.92 4.29
C PHE A 89 8.14 -10.76 3.93
N ALA A 90 7.89 -10.05 2.83
CA ALA A 90 8.67 -8.88 2.46
C ALA A 90 8.64 -7.80 3.55
N ARG A 91 7.50 -7.56 4.21
CA ARG A 91 7.41 -6.60 5.33
C ARG A 91 8.24 -7.05 6.53
N GLU A 92 8.23 -8.33 6.88
CA GLU A 92 9.07 -8.85 7.96
C GLU A 92 10.56 -8.79 7.62
N MET A 93 10.93 -9.05 6.36
CA MET A 93 12.32 -8.89 5.89
C MET A 93 12.77 -7.42 5.91
N MET A 94 11.89 -6.47 5.61
CA MET A 94 12.19 -5.04 5.75
C MET A 94 12.50 -4.66 7.20
N LYS A 95 11.70 -5.14 8.16
CA LYS A 95 11.95 -4.91 9.59
C LYS A 95 13.28 -5.53 10.03
N MET A 96 13.54 -6.77 9.62
CA MET A 96 14.78 -7.47 9.93
C MET A 96 16.00 -6.71 9.38
N ALA A 97 15.96 -6.28 8.12
CA ALA A 97 17.06 -5.52 7.51
C ALA A 97 17.29 -4.18 8.22
N ALA A 98 16.21 -3.45 8.51
CA ALA A 98 16.30 -2.20 9.27
C ALA A 98 16.90 -2.42 10.67
N GLY A 99 16.47 -3.47 11.38
CA GLY A 99 16.97 -3.81 12.71
C GLY A 99 18.44 -4.23 12.74
N ILE A 100 18.88 -5.04 11.76
CA ILE A 100 20.30 -5.41 11.64
C ILE A 100 21.13 -4.16 11.35
N ASN A 101 20.68 -3.32 10.42
CA ASN A 101 21.39 -2.09 10.06
C ASN A 101 21.51 -1.13 11.25
N SER A 102 20.42 -0.88 11.98
CA SER A 102 20.46 0.03 13.12
C SER A 102 21.29 -0.51 14.29
N THR A 103 21.30 -1.83 14.49
CA THR A 103 21.99 -2.46 15.64
C THR A 103 23.48 -2.63 15.39
N TYR A 104 23.88 -3.06 14.19
CA TYR A 104 25.25 -3.50 13.92
C TYR A 104 26.05 -2.57 13.01
N PHE A 105 25.40 -1.67 12.27
CA PHE A 105 26.07 -0.74 11.36
C PHE A 105 25.95 0.69 11.92
N ASN A 106 26.78 0.96 12.92
CA ASN A 106 26.72 2.18 13.73
C ASN A 106 27.52 3.31 13.07
N TRP A 107 26.81 4.31 12.52
CA TRP A 107 27.41 5.42 11.76
C TRP A 107 28.11 6.43 12.67
N ASP A 108 27.53 6.70 13.83
CA ASP A 108 27.95 7.81 14.72
C ASP A 108 29.30 7.56 15.40
N HIS A 109 29.74 6.31 15.48
CA HIS A 109 30.96 5.89 16.19
C HIS A 109 32.06 5.42 15.23
N SER A 110 31.85 5.51 13.92
CA SER A 110 32.84 5.09 12.93
C SER A 110 33.77 6.24 12.57
N ALA A 111 35.08 5.98 12.56
CA ALA A 111 36.06 6.92 12.03
C ALA A 111 35.92 7.14 10.51
N ARG A 112 35.26 6.22 9.79
CA ARG A 112 35.03 6.28 8.33
C ARG A 112 33.60 5.85 7.98
N PRO A 113 32.59 6.68 8.32
CA PRO A 113 31.18 6.34 8.12
C PRO A 113 30.86 6.10 6.63
N ASP A 114 31.50 6.83 5.72
CA ASP A 114 31.38 6.69 4.26
C ASP A 114 31.66 5.27 3.73
N THR A 115 32.43 4.48 4.49
CA THR A 115 32.79 3.10 4.11
C THR A 115 31.77 2.05 4.57
N ILE A 116 30.80 2.43 5.41
CA ILE A 116 29.81 1.50 5.97
C ILE A 116 28.84 1.06 4.87
N ARG A 117 28.82 -0.25 4.61
CA ARG A 117 27.87 -0.89 3.68
C ARG A 117 26.82 -1.63 4.49
N MET A 118 25.63 -1.03 4.58
CA MET A 118 24.46 -1.64 5.20
C MET A 118 23.99 -2.87 4.43
N ILE A 119 23.37 -3.80 5.16
CA ILE A 119 22.72 -4.93 4.52
C ILE A 119 21.45 -4.45 3.80
N THR A 120 21.25 -5.02 2.63
CA THR A 120 20.02 -4.87 1.83
C THR A 120 19.58 -6.25 1.34
N CYS A 121 18.40 -6.34 0.72
CA CYS A 121 17.85 -7.61 0.23
C CYS A 121 18.84 -8.37 -0.67
N ILE A 122 19.61 -7.67 -1.52
CA ILE A 122 20.56 -8.30 -2.46
C ILE A 122 21.72 -8.99 -1.76
N THR A 123 22.10 -8.56 -0.55
CA THR A 123 23.19 -9.14 0.25
C THR A 123 23.00 -10.65 0.42
N CYS A 124 21.77 -11.07 0.72
CA CYS A 124 21.42 -12.48 0.92
C CYS A 124 20.76 -13.10 -0.32
N HIS A 125 19.78 -12.42 -0.93
CA HIS A 125 19.00 -13.00 -2.01
C HIS A 125 19.77 -13.13 -3.32
N ARG A 126 20.70 -12.21 -3.60
CA ARG A 126 21.60 -12.27 -4.77
C ARG A 126 20.88 -12.56 -6.10
N GLY A 127 19.69 -12.00 -6.29
CA GLY A 127 18.88 -12.20 -7.49
C GLY A 127 17.99 -13.45 -7.47
N ASN A 128 17.78 -14.08 -6.31
CA ASN A 128 16.96 -15.27 -6.17
C ASN A 128 15.85 -15.07 -5.13
N GLU A 129 14.66 -15.64 -5.39
CA GLU A 129 13.52 -15.54 -4.48
C GLU A 129 13.82 -16.13 -3.10
N LYS A 130 14.71 -17.12 -3.06
CA LYS A 130 15.24 -17.75 -1.85
C LYS A 130 16.75 -17.55 -1.82
N PRO A 131 17.35 -17.14 -0.69
CA PRO A 131 18.79 -17.06 -0.56
C PRO A 131 19.46 -18.40 -0.89
N ILE A 132 20.58 -18.32 -1.62
CA ILE A 132 21.39 -19.50 -1.95
C ILE A 132 22.12 -19.93 -0.66
N ARG A 133 22.05 -21.23 -0.36
CA ARG A 133 22.75 -21.83 0.79
C ARG A 133 24.20 -22.14 0.45
#